data_AF-A0A353TF25-F1
#
_entry.id   AF-A0A353TF25-F1
#
_cell.length_a   1.000
_cell.length_b   1.000
_cell.length_c   1.000
_cell.angle_alpha   90.00
_cell.angle_beta   90.00
_cell.angle_gamma   90.00
#
_symmetry.space_group_name_H-M   'P 1'
#
loop_
_entity.id
_entity.type
_entity.pdbx_description
1 polymer ?
#
loop_
_entity_poly.entity_id
_entity_poly.type
_entity_poly.pdbx_seq_one_letter_code
_entity_poly.pdbx_strand_id
1 'polypeptide(L)'
;MRSLIVALIIHFTLNILVFLKGWDVFKTKKLLRTFWMVIFAFELLVYLTGFAFYRHLPPEIIHPIRMMGTSWMLFLLYLGGLVLIGDFLYLASRKKLTRPKELLNQPAKMKLTLFLSSFAVVILTLSYGNYKFNHPEVRQVDIQVGKSAGKMDSVRIAMVGDLHLGYLINRDDAQRMVDLIMEQEPDLILFVGDILDSSIEPVQGQRMDEELRRLQAPLGVYSCT
;
A
#
# COMPACT_ATOMS: atom_id res chain seq x y z
N MET A 1 -10.34 -3.20 -17.17
CA MET A 1 -10.05 -4.61 -17.54
C MET A 1 -8.56 -4.87 -17.78
N ARG A 2 -7.86 -4.10 -18.62
CA ARG A 2 -6.41 -4.30 -18.86
C ARG A 2 -5.56 -4.23 -17.57
N SER A 3 -5.78 -3.24 -16.72
CA SER A 3 -5.07 -3.07 -15.44
C SER A 3 -5.28 -4.25 -14.47
N LEU A 4 -6.51 -4.77 -14.37
CA LEU A 4 -6.84 -5.93 -13.54
C LEU A 4 -6.14 -7.21 -13.99
N ILE A 5 -6.06 -7.44 -15.31
CA ILE A 5 -5.35 -8.59 -15.87
C ILE A 5 -3.84 -8.49 -15.57
N VAL A 6 -3.26 -7.30 -15.72
CA VAL A 6 -1.85 -7.05 -15.39
C VAL A 6 -1.59 -7.31 -13.91
N ALA A 7 -2.43 -6.79 -13.02
CA ALA A 7 -2.34 -7.03 -11.59
C ALA A 7 -2.41 -8.54 -11.26
N LEU A 8 -3.33 -9.28 -11.90
CA LEU A 8 -3.44 -10.72 -11.74
C LEU A 8 -2.16 -11.45 -12.18
N ILE A 9 -1.58 -11.10 -13.34
CA ILE A 9 -0.33 -11.69 -13.84
C ILE A 9 0.83 -11.41 -12.88
N ILE A 10 0.98 -10.16 -12.42
CA ILE A 10 2.02 -9.77 -11.46
C ILE A 10 1.85 -10.57 -10.17
N HIS A 11 0.63 -10.63 -9.65
CA HIS A 11 0.29 -11.39 -8.44
C HIS A 11 0.72 -12.84 -8.57
N PHE A 12 0.22 -13.56 -9.58
CA PHE A 12 0.57 -14.97 -9.79
C PHE A 12 2.07 -15.18 -9.97
N THR A 13 2.75 -14.33 -10.74
CA THR A 13 4.18 -14.47 -11.02
C THR A 13 5.01 -14.33 -9.75
N LEU A 14 4.76 -13.26 -8.97
CA LEU A 14 5.48 -13.02 -7.73
C LEU A 14 5.09 -14.03 -6.64
N ASN A 15 3.83 -14.45 -6.60
CA ASN A 15 3.31 -15.44 -5.66
C ASN A 15 4.03 -16.78 -5.88
N ILE A 16 4.12 -17.27 -7.13
CA ILE A 16 4.86 -18.48 -7.48
C ILE A 16 6.35 -18.33 -7.12
N LEU A 17 6.98 -17.21 -7.46
CA LEU A 17 8.39 -16.96 -7.15
C LEU A 17 8.65 -17.07 -5.64
N VAL A 18 7.93 -16.30 -4.83
CA VAL A 18 8.12 -16.23 -3.39
C VAL A 18 7.74 -17.56 -2.73
N PHE A 19 6.68 -18.21 -3.20
CA PHE A 19 6.26 -19.53 -2.75
C PHE A 19 7.38 -20.55 -2.92
N LEU A 20 7.93 -20.68 -4.14
CA LEU A 20 8.99 -21.64 -4.46
C LEU A 20 10.27 -21.36 -3.67
N LYS A 21 10.61 -20.08 -3.45
CA LYS A 21 11.75 -19.69 -2.62
C LYS A 21 11.58 -20.11 -1.16
N GLY A 22 10.44 -19.81 -0.55
CA GLY A 22 10.14 -20.28 0.81
C GLY A 22 10.09 -21.80 0.90
N TRP A 23 9.56 -22.47 -0.11
CA TRP A 23 9.49 -23.93 -0.18
C TRP A 23 10.86 -24.62 -0.17
N ASP A 24 11.83 -24.11 -0.94
CA ASP A 24 13.22 -24.60 -0.92
C ASP A 24 13.92 -24.28 0.41
N VAL A 25 13.71 -23.08 0.95
CA VAL A 25 14.27 -22.66 2.24
C VAL A 25 13.79 -23.58 3.38
N PHE A 26 12.51 -23.93 3.40
CA PHE A 26 11.91 -24.77 4.44
C PHE A 26 11.91 -26.28 4.12
N LYS A 27 12.70 -26.73 3.13
CA LYS A 27 12.68 -28.13 2.66
C LYS A 27 12.87 -29.18 3.74
N THR A 28 13.63 -28.88 4.80
CA THR A 28 13.94 -29.79 5.91
C THR A 28 12.93 -29.71 7.07
N LYS A 29 12.03 -28.72 7.08
CA LYS A 29 11.11 -28.43 8.17
C LYS A 29 9.66 -28.61 7.71
N LYS A 30 9.14 -29.85 7.82
CA LYS A 30 7.80 -30.24 7.35
C LYS A 30 6.69 -29.32 7.86
N LEU A 31 6.73 -28.94 9.14
CA LEU A 31 5.73 -28.06 9.75
C LEU A 31 5.72 -26.68 9.08
N LEU A 32 6.88 -26.02 8.98
CA LEU A 32 7.00 -24.71 8.32
C LEU A 32 6.58 -24.76 6.85
N ARG A 33 6.94 -25.83 6.15
CA ARG A 33 6.57 -26.05 4.74
C ARG A 33 5.06 -26.22 4.56
N THR A 34 4.41 -26.91 5.50
CA THR A 34 2.94 -27.08 5.50
C THR A 34 2.25 -25.74 5.77
N PHE A 35 2.71 -25.01 6.79
CA PHE A 35 2.20 -23.68 7.12
C PHE A 35 2.36 -22.70 5.95
N TRP A 36 3.52 -22.70 5.30
CA TRP A 36 3.80 -21.90 4.10
C TRP A 36 2.84 -22.21 2.95
N MET A 37 2.56 -23.48 2.70
CA MET A 37 1.57 -23.90 1.69
C MET A 37 0.16 -23.41 2.05
N VAL A 38 -0.27 -23.61 3.30
CA VAL A 38 -1.62 -23.24 3.73
C VAL A 38 -1.83 -21.74 3.61
N ILE A 39 -0.87 -20.90 4.02
CA ILE A 39 -0.97 -19.44 3.88
C ILE A 39 -1.13 -19.05 2.41
N PHE A 40 -0.27 -19.54 1.53
CA PHE A 40 -0.32 -19.17 0.11
C PHE A 40 -1.59 -19.68 -0.58
N ALA A 41 -2.05 -20.88 -0.24
CA ALA A 41 -3.30 -21.43 -0.76
C ALA A 41 -4.51 -20.63 -0.27
N PHE A 42 -4.54 -20.28 1.01
CA PHE A 42 -5.59 -19.46 1.61
C PHE A 42 -5.61 -18.06 0.99
N GLU A 43 -4.46 -17.40 0.90
CA GLU A 43 -4.35 -16.08 0.28
C GLU A 43 -4.84 -16.11 -1.17
N LEU A 44 -4.37 -17.06 -1.97
CA LEU A 44 -4.77 -17.17 -3.37
C LEU A 44 -6.29 -17.38 -3.49
N LEU A 45 -6.89 -18.20 -2.62
CA LEU A 45 -8.33 -18.40 -2.59
C LEU A 45 -9.09 -17.11 -2.28
N VAL A 46 -8.65 -16.36 -1.26
CA VAL A 46 -9.29 -15.10 -0.89
C VAL A 46 -9.10 -14.05 -1.98
N TYR A 47 -7.91 -13.94 -2.58
CA TYR A 47 -7.61 -13.03 -3.68
C TYR A 47 -8.49 -13.34 -4.89
N LEU A 48 -8.60 -14.60 -5.30
CA LEU A 48 -9.43 -15.01 -6.43
C LEU A 48 -10.92 -14.80 -6.15
N THR A 49 -11.35 -15.02 -4.92
CA THR A 49 -12.73 -14.71 -4.49
C THR A 49 -13.01 -13.22 -4.61
N GLY A 50 -12.10 -12.37 -4.10
CA GLY A 50 -12.17 -10.93 -4.27
C GLY A 50 -12.21 -10.54 -5.75
N PHE A 51 -11.31 -11.08 -6.56
CA PHE A 51 -11.23 -10.77 -7.99
C PHE A 51 -12.48 -11.18 -8.77
N ALA A 52 -13.06 -12.35 -8.49
CA ALA A 52 -14.23 -12.86 -9.21
C ALA A 52 -15.53 -12.18 -8.75
N PHE A 53 -15.65 -11.85 -7.48
CA PHE A 53 -16.91 -11.40 -6.88
C PHE A 53 -16.89 -9.95 -6.39
N TYR A 54 -15.88 -9.14 -6.72
CA TYR A 54 -15.72 -7.77 -6.18
C TYR A 54 -16.93 -6.84 -6.36
N ARG A 55 -17.79 -7.08 -7.36
CA ARG A 55 -19.00 -6.29 -7.63
C ARG A 55 -20.23 -6.76 -6.85
N HIS A 56 -20.21 -7.99 -6.34
CA HIS A 56 -21.35 -8.64 -5.69
C HIS A 56 -21.17 -8.74 -4.18
N LEU A 57 -19.95 -8.57 -3.68
CA LEU A 57 -19.65 -8.61 -2.26
C LEU A 57 -19.97 -7.25 -1.61
N PRO A 58 -20.58 -7.25 -0.42
CA PRO A 58 -20.88 -6.01 0.30
C PRO A 58 -19.60 -5.31 0.77
N PRO A 59 -19.62 -3.98 0.99
CA PRO A 59 -18.46 -3.17 1.37
C PRO A 59 -17.64 -3.75 2.53
N GLU A 60 -18.31 -4.27 3.56
CA GLU A 60 -17.72 -4.80 4.79
C GLU A 60 -16.88 -6.06 4.54
N ILE A 61 -17.19 -6.81 3.47
CA ILE A 61 -16.47 -8.02 3.08
C ILE A 61 -15.40 -7.70 2.04
N ILE A 62 -15.74 -6.87 1.03
CA ILE A 62 -14.80 -6.58 -0.05
C ILE A 62 -13.64 -5.68 0.40
N HIS A 63 -13.87 -4.76 1.34
CA HIS A 63 -12.83 -3.88 1.89
C HIS A 63 -11.66 -4.67 2.50
N PRO A 64 -11.85 -5.56 3.50
CA PRO A 64 -10.74 -6.33 4.06
C PRO A 64 -10.09 -7.27 3.05
N ILE A 65 -10.84 -7.82 2.08
CA ILE A 65 -10.27 -8.65 1.01
C ILE A 65 -9.35 -7.83 0.12
N ARG A 66 -9.75 -6.62 -0.27
CA ARG A 66 -8.92 -5.71 -1.08
C ARG A 66 -7.70 -5.25 -0.31
N MET A 67 -7.86 -4.85 0.95
CA MET A 67 -6.75 -4.47 1.84
C MET A 67 -5.75 -5.61 1.99
N MET A 68 -6.22 -6.84 2.20
CA MET A 68 -5.36 -8.02 2.25
C MET A 68 -4.64 -8.23 0.91
N GLY A 69 -5.37 -8.23 -0.21
CA GLY A 69 -4.79 -8.49 -1.53
C GLY A 69 -3.77 -7.44 -1.97
N THR A 70 -4.03 -6.15 -1.74
CA THR A 70 -3.08 -5.07 -2.05
C THR A 70 -1.86 -5.11 -1.14
N SER A 71 -2.04 -5.33 0.16
CA SER A 71 -0.94 -5.49 1.11
C SER A 71 -0.09 -6.72 0.78
N TRP A 72 -0.73 -7.83 0.40
CA TRP A 72 -0.04 -9.05 -0.01
C TRP A 72 0.75 -8.84 -1.30
N MET A 73 0.20 -8.11 -2.27
CA MET A 73 0.92 -7.76 -3.50
C MET A 73 2.17 -6.92 -3.21
N LEU A 74 2.09 -5.94 -2.28
CA LEU A 74 3.25 -5.18 -1.83
C LEU A 74 4.28 -6.05 -1.11
N PHE A 75 3.81 -6.95 -0.24
CA PHE A 75 4.65 -7.96 0.42
C PHE A 75 5.40 -8.82 -0.61
N LEU A 76 4.70 -9.36 -1.60
CA LEU A 76 5.26 -10.17 -2.67
C LEU A 76 6.27 -9.37 -3.52
N LEU A 77 5.95 -8.12 -3.86
CA LEU A 77 6.83 -7.24 -4.63
C LEU A 77 8.14 -6.98 -3.90
N TYR A 78 8.08 -6.57 -2.62
CA TYR A 78 9.28 -6.25 -1.86
C TYR A 78 10.08 -7.51 -1.50
N LEU A 79 9.42 -8.57 -1.06
CA LEU A 79 10.10 -9.82 -0.72
C LEU A 79 10.70 -10.48 -1.96
N GLY A 80 9.92 -10.58 -3.04
CA GLY A 80 10.39 -11.09 -4.32
C GLY A 80 11.55 -10.26 -4.87
N GLY A 81 11.44 -8.94 -4.83
CA GLY A 81 12.49 -8.02 -5.25
C GLY A 81 13.79 -8.21 -4.45
N LEU A 82 13.72 -8.22 -3.12
CA LEU A 82 14.90 -8.42 -2.27
C LEU A 82 15.56 -9.79 -2.46
N VAL A 83 14.76 -10.86 -2.61
CA VAL A 83 15.28 -12.21 -2.87
C VAL A 83 15.95 -12.28 -4.26
N LEU A 84 15.35 -11.66 -5.28
CA LEU A 84 15.94 -11.58 -6.63
C LEU A 84 17.24 -10.77 -6.63
N ILE A 85 17.30 -9.66 -5.89
CA ILE A 85 18.53 -8.90 -5.69
C ILE A 85 19.58 -9.77 -5.01
N GLY A 86 19.23 -10.50 -3.95
CA GLY A 86 20.14 -11.43 -3.26
C GLY A 86 20.68 -12.53 -4.18
N ASP A 87 19.82 -13.14 -5.00
CA ASP A 87 20.20 -14.11 -6.02
C ASP A 87 21.14 -13.51 -7.08
N PHE A 88 20.83 -12.31 -7.54
CA PHE A 88 21.66 -11.58 -8.50
C PHE A 88 23.05 -11.30 -7.93
N LEU A 89 23.13 -10.79 -6.70
CA LEU A 89 24.40 -10.53 -6.01
C LEU A 89 25.21 -11.82 -5.81
N TYR A 90 24.55 -12.93 -5.49
CA TYR A 90 25.21 -14.24 -5.43
C TYR A 90 25.81 -14.64 -6.78
N LEU A 91 25.05 -14.57 -7.87
CA LEU A 91 25.56 -14.91 -9.21
C LEU A 91 26.66 -13.96 -9.68
N ALA A 92 26.53 -12.67 -9.39
CA ALA A 92 27.53 -11.65 -9.71
C ALA A 92 28.85 -11.91 -8.99
N SER A 93 28.81 -12.18 -7.67
CA SER A 93 30.00 -12.49 -6.87
C SER A 93 30.73 -13.76 -7.35
N ARG A 94 29.99 -14.70 -7.94
CA ARG A 94 30.53 -15.92 -8.56
C ARG A 94 30.95 -15.73 -10.03
N LYS A 95 30.74 -14.55 -10.62
CA LYS A 95 30.92 -14.28 -12.07
C LYS A 95 30.15 -15.27 -12.96
N LYS A 96 28.97 -15.70 -12.50
CA LYS A 96 28.12 -16.75 -13.13
C LYS A 96 26.73 -16.24 -13.51
N LEU A 97 26.59 -14.95 -13.84
CA LEU A 97 25.31 -14.31 -14.17
C LEU A 97 24.49 -15.05 -15.25
N THR A 98 25.15 -15.67 -16.23
CA THR A 98 24.49 -16.43 -17.30
C THR A 98 24.11 -17.86 -16.92
N ARG A 99 24.38 -18.30 -15.68
CA ARG A 99 24.16 -19.68 -15.20
C ARG A 99 23.18 -19.71 -14.02
N PRO A 100 21.87 -19.48 -14.25
CA PRO A 100 20.87 -19.43 -13.19
C PRO A 100 20.72 -20.75 -12.41
N LYS A 101 21.09 -21.89 -13.01
CA LYS A 101 21.12 -23.19 -12.31
C LYS A 101 22.07 -23.20 -11.10
N GLU A 102 23.05 -22.31 -11.06
CA GLU A 102 23.96 -22.16 -9.91
C GLU A 102 23.22 -21.73 -8.63
N LEU A 103 22.04 -21.09 -8.74
CA LEU A 103 21.20 -20.73 -7.61
C LEU A 103 20.75 -21.97 -6.80
N LEU A 104 20.62 -23.13 -7.46
CA LEU A 104 20.29 -24.39 -6.78
C LEU A 104 21.41 -24.84 -5.83
N ASN A 105 22.66 -24.51 -6.18
CA ASN A 105 23.86 -24.85 -5.41
C ASN A 105 24.20 -23.84 -4.32
N GLN A 106 23.39 -22.78 -4.14
CA GLN A 106 23.60 -21.84 -3.05
C GLN A 106 23.58 -22.57 -1.70
N PRO A 107 24.50 -22.24 -0.77
CA PRO A 107 24.53 -22.84 0.56
C PRO A 107 23.20 -22.65 1.30
N ALA A 108 22.69 -23.71 1.93
CA ALA A 108 21.38 -23.68 2.61
C ALA A 108 21.29 -22.58 3.70
N LYS A 109 22.39 -22.36 4.45
CA LYS A 109 22.46 -21.27 5.44
C LYS A 109 22.29 -19.91 4.79
N MET A 110 22.93 -19.67 3.65
CA MET A 110 22.83 -18.40 2.93
C MET A 110 21.42 -18.16 2.41
N LYS A 111 20.79 -19.18 1.80
CA LYS A 111 19.38 -19.10 1.35
C LYS A 111 18.45 -18.72 2.51
N LEU A 112 18.60 -19.40 3.64
CA LEU A 112 17.81 -19.17 4.84
C LEU A 112 18.03 -17.75 5.38
N THR A 113 19.29 -17.33 5.55
CA THR A 113 19.63 -16.01 6.05
C THR A 113 19.07 -14.91 5.15
N LEU A 114 19.30 -14.98 3.84
CA LEU A 114 18.78 -14.00 2.89
C LEU A 114 17.26 -13.93 2.93
N PHE A 115 16.59 -15.08 2.86
CA PHE A 115 15.12 -15.13 2.87
C PHE A 115 14.53 -14.56 4.16
N LEU A 116 15.05 -14.97 5.33
CA LEU A 116 14.55 -14.48 6.61
C LEU A 116 14.90 -13.01 6.86
N SER A 117 16.09 -12.55 6.47
CA SER A 117 16.44 -11.12 6.58
C SER A 117 15.57 -10.27 5.67
N SER A 118 15.33 -10.70 4.42
CA SER A 118 14.42 -10.01 3.51
C SER A 118 13.00 -10.00 4.05
N PHE A 119 12.51 -11.13 4.55
CA PHE A 119 11.20 -11.22 5.18
C PHE A 119 11.08 -10.24 6.37
N ALA A 120 12.07 -10.21 7.27
CA ALA A 120 12.08 -9.29 8.40
C ALA A 120 12.07 -7.83 7.95
N VAL A 121 12.92 -7.45 6.98
CA VAL A 121 12.94 -6.09 6.42
C VAL A 121 11.58 -5.72 5.82
N VAL A 122 10.96 -6.61 5.06
CA VAL A 122 9.64 -6.35 4.45
C VAL A 122 8.57 -6.15 5.52
N ILE A 123 8.50 -7.04 6.52
CA ILE A 123 7.52 -6.90 7.61
C ILE A 123 7.72 -5.60 8.37
N LEU A 124 8.97 -5.23 8.71
CA LEU A 124 9.26 -3.97 9.37
C LEU A 124 8.86 -2.76 8.52
N THR A 125 9.20 -2.75 7.22
CA THR A 125 8.84 -1.65 6.31
C THR A 125 7.33 -1.51 6.15
N LEU A 126 6.61 -2.61 5.93
CA LEU A 126 5.15 -2.55 5.78
C LEU A 126 4.46 -2.14 7.08
N SER A 127 4.96 -2.62 8.23
CA SER A 127 4.42 -2.25 9.55
C SER A 127 4.66 -0.77 9.85
N TYR A 128 5.87 -0.27 9.55
CA TYR A 128 6.21 1.14 9.70
C TYR A 128 5.40 2.03 8.75
N GLY A 129 5.21 1.61 7.50
CA GLY A 129 4.35 2.32 6.55
C GLY A 129 2.90 2.39 7.01
N ASN A 130 2.35 1.27 7.50
CA ASN A 130 1.01 1.24 8.07
C ASN A 130 0.88 2.12 9.33
N TYR A 131 1.90 2.12 10.19
CA TYR A 131 1.94 3.01 11.35
C TYR A 131 1.93 4.48 10.93
N LYS A 132 2.78 4.88 9.98
CA LYS A 132 2.83 6.26 9.45
C LYS A 132 1.53 6.68 8.77
N PHE A 133 0.91 5.79 8.00
CA PHE A 133 -0.41 6.04 7.42
C PHE A 133 -1.46 6.32 8.51
N ASN A 134 -1.41 5.56 9.61
CA ASN A 134 -2.37 5.71 10.70
C ASN A 134 -2.09 6.87 11.67
N HIS A 135 -0.91 7.48 11.58
CA HIS A 135 -0.47 8.58 12.44
C HIS A 135 0.07 9.72 11.55
N PRO A 136 -0.82 10.43 10.83
CA PRO A 136 -0.42 11.55 9.97
C PRO A 136 0.24 12.65 10.81
N GLU A 137 1.30 13.24 10.25
CA GLU A 137 2.04 14.34 10.87
C GLU A 137 1.68 15.65 10.14
N VAL A 138 1.19 16.64 10.88
CA VAL A 138 0.97 17.99 10.34
C VAL A 138 2.31 18.69 10.20
N ARG A 139 2.62 19.15 8.98
CA ARG A 139 3.80 19.96 8.70
C ARG A 139 3.41 21.40 8.43
N GLN A 140 3.90 22.30 9.26
CA GLN A 140 3.74 23.73 9.06
C GLN A 140 4.90 24.27 8.22
N VAL A 141 4.58 25.02 7.18
CA VAL A 141 5.56 25.62 6.27
C VAL A 141 5.22 27.09 6.11
N ASP A 142 6.12 27.95 6.59
CA ASP A 142 5.95 29.40 6.46
C ASP A 142 6.44 29.89 5.10
N ILE A 143 5.54 30.47 4.32
CA ILE A 143 5.84 31.01 2.99
C ILE A 143 5.63 32.52 3.02
N GLN A 144 6.71 33.26 2.82
CA GLN A 144 6.64 34.71 2.67
C GLN A 144 6.36 35.08 1.21
N VAL A 145 5.30 35.85 0.98
CA VAL A 145 4.92 36.33 -0.35
C VAL A 145 5.19 37.82 -0.41
N GLY A 146 6.09 38.26 -1.30
CA GLY A 146 6.45 39.67 -1.49
C GLY A 146 5.39 40.51 -2.24
N LYS A 147 4.10 40.22 -2.04
CA LYS A 147 2.98 40.90 -2.71
C LYS A 147 2.06 41.50 -1.65
N SER A 148 1.55 42.72 -1.89
CA SER A 148 0.54 43.33 -1.02
C SER A 148 -0.81 42.62 -1.19
N ALA A 149 -1.46 42.28 -0.07
CA ALA A 149 -2.78 41.64 -0.03
C ALA A 149 -3.83 42.53 0.66
N GLY A 150 -3.77 43.84 0.40
CA GLY A 150 -4.71 44.81 0.98
C GLY A 150 -4.55 44.89 2.50
N LYS A 151 -5.57 44.47 3.25
CA LYS A 151 -5.58 44.46 4.73
C LYS A 151 -5.15 43.12 5.35
N MET A 152 -4.85 42.11 4.53
CA MET A 152 -4.53 40.77 4.99
C MET A 152 -3.01 40.61 5.11
N ASP A 153 -2.53 40.42 6.34
CA ASP A 153 -1.09 40.29 6.61
C ASP A 153 -0.61 38.84 6.57
N SER A 154 -1.50 37.87 6.80
CA SER A 154 -1.20 36.44 6.70
C SER A 154 -2.47 35.64 6.38
N VAL A 155 -2.30 34.43 5.88
CA VAL A 155 -3.39 33.48 5.65
C VAL A 155 -2.91 32.08 6.01
N ARG A 156 -3.71 31.34 6.77
CA ARG A 156 -3.44 29.94 7.09
C ARG A 156 -4.14 29.03 6.08
N ILE A 157 -3.35 28.25 5.34
CA ILE A 157 -3.87 27.33 4.33
C ILE A 157 -3.64 25.90 4.78
N ALA A 158 -4.72 25.12 4.91
CA ALA A 158 -4.63 23.67 4.97
C ALA A 158 -4.53 23.12 3.55
N MET A 159 -3.30 22.79 3.12
CA MET A 159 -3.02 22.17 1.83
C MET A 159 -3.07 20.65 1.96
N VAL A 160 -3.96 20.00 1.22
CA VAL A 160 -4.20 18.56 1.28
C VAL A 160 -4.07 17.95 -0.11
N GLY A 161 -3.25 16.92 -0.27
CA GLY A 161 -3.05 16.23 -1.55
C GLY A 161 -3.45 14.76 -1.46
N ASP A 162 -3.88 14.21 -2.59
CA ASP A 162 -3.97 12.76 -2.86
C ASP A 162 -4.66 11.95 -1.76
N LEU A 163 -5.89 12.34 -1.39
CA LEU A 163 -6.70 11.60 -0.42
C LEU A 163 -7.10 10.21 -0.93
N HIS A 164 -7.36 10.07 -2.23
CA HIS A 164 -7.76 8.81 -2.89
C HIS A 164 -8.87 8.04 -2.14
N LEU A 165 -9.92 8.72 -1.70
CA LEU A 165 -11.07 8.08 -1.05
C LEU A 165 -11.67 7.01 -1.97
N GLY A 166 -11.92 5.81 -1.43
CA GLY A 166 -12.29 4.69 -2.26
C GLY A 166 -12.42 3.36 -1.52
N TYR A 167 -11.99 2.28 -2.19
CA TYR A 167 -12.10 0.93 -1.64
C TYR A 167 -11.04 0.59 -0.57
N LEU A 168 -9.96 1.35 -0.50
CA LEU A 168 -8.86 1.16 0.48
C LEU A 168 -8.86 2.24 1.55
N ILE A 169 -9.21 3.48 1.17
CA ILE A 169 -9.33 4.62 2.08
C ILE A 169 -10.81 4.81 2.37
N ASN A 170 -11.22 4.44 3.57
CA ASN A 170 -12.62 4.24 3.94
C ASN A 170 -13.22 5.48 4.63
N ARG A 171 -14.45 5.35 5.17
CA ARG A 171 -15.09 6.46 5.89
C ARG A 171 -14.32 6.88 7.14
N ASP A 172 -13.79 5.93 7.92
CA ASP A 172 -13.04 6.24 9.14
C ASP A 172 -11.76 7.03 8.82
N ASP A 173 -11.10 6.69 7.70
CA ASP A 173 -9.97 7.46 7.18
C ASP A 173 -10.38 8.88 6.77
N ALA A 174 -11.50 9.03 6.05
CA ALA A 174 -12.04 10.34 5.67
C ALA A 174 -12.37 11.19 6.91
N GLN A 175 -13.03 10.61 7.91
CA GLN A 175 -13.35 11.25 9.17
C GLN A 175 -12.08 11.75 9.86
N ARG A 176 -11.09 10.87 10.05
CA ARG A 176 -9.81 11.22 10.70
C ARG A 176 -9.09 12.35 9.97
N MET A 177 -9.07 12.33 8.63
CA MET A 177 -8.45 13.39 7.83
C MET A 177 -9.19 14.72 7.97
N VAL A 178 -10.52 14.71 7.92
CA VAL A 178 -11.35 15.91 8.12
C VAL A 178 -11.14 16.49 9.52
N ASP A 179 -11.14 15.64 10.55
CA ASP A 179 -10.90 16.06 11.94
C ASP A 179 -9.54 16.76 12.06
N LEU A 180 -8.48 16.16 11.50
CA LEU A 180 -7.13 16.72 11.51
C LEU A 180 -7.04 18.06 10.80
N ILE A 181 -7.70 18.22 9.64
CA ILE A 181 -7.74 19.47 8.87
C ILE A 181 -8.42 20.57 9.69
N MET A 182 -9.59 20.27 10.27
CA MET A 182 -10.38 21.24 11.01
C MET A 182 -9.71 21.66 12.32
N GLU A 183 -8.94 20.77 12.97
CA GLU A 183 -8.12 21.08 14.15
C GLU A 183 -7.05 22.15 13.86
N GLN A 184 -6.65 22.35 12.60
CA GLN A 184 -5.66 23.38 12.25
C GLN A 184 -6.24 24.80 12.18
N GLU A 185 -7.56 24.95 12.30
CA GLU A 185 -8.30 26.21 12.16
C GLU A 185 -7.88 27.00 10.90
N PRO A 186 -7.93 26.39 9.69
CA PRO A 186 -7.46 27.05 8.48
C PRO A 186 -8.41 28.17 8.02
N ASP A 187 -7.83 29.23 7.47
CA ASP A 187 -8.59 30.28 6.77
C ASP A 187 -9.07 29.78 5.40
N LEU A 188 -8.29 28.90 4.76
CA LEU A 188 -8.53 28.33 3.45
C LEU A 188 -8.16 26.84 3.45
N ILE A 189 -9.03 25.99 2.91
CA ILE A 189 -8.69 24.58 2.63
C ILE A 189 -8.47 24.42 1.12
N LEU A 190 -7.33 23.86 0.74
CA LEU A 190 -6.94 23.69 -0.66
C LEU A 190 -6.55 22.24 -0.95
N PHE A 191 -7.34 21.56 -1.77
CA PHE A 191 -7.01 20.25 -2.33
C PHE A 191 -6.16 20.40 -3.59
N VAL A 192 -4.98 19.76 -3.62
CA VAL A 192 -3.95 19.90 -4.67
C VAL A 192 -3.63 18.60 -5.41
N GLY A 193 -4.51 17.60 -5.30
CA GLY A 193 -4.35 16.28 -5.91
C GLY A 193 -5.65 15.48 -5.79
N ASP A 194 -5.59 14.19 -6.06
CA ASP A 194 -6.77 13.36 -6.25
C ASP A 194 -7.57 13.16 -4.95
N ILE A 195 -8.81 13.64 -4.92
CA ILE A 195 -9.70 13.44 -3.77
C ILE A 195 -10.28 12.02 -3.76
N LEU A 196 -10.63 11.50 -4.94
CA LEU A 196 -11.31 10.22 -5.11
C LEU A 196 -10.42 9.25 -5.91
N ASP A 197 -10.50 7.97 -5.60
CA ASP A 197 -9.95 6.91 -6.44
C ASP A 197 -10.90 6.61 -7.63
N SER A 198 -10.54 5.64 -8.45
CA SER A 198 -11.20 5.23 -9.69
C SER A 198 -12.68 4.84 -9.63
N SER A 199 -13.29 4.72 -8.44
CA SER A 199 -14.72 4.44 -8.29
C SER A 199 -15.36 5.24 -7.16
N ILE A 200 -16.52 5.83 -7.45
CA ILE A 200 -17.35 6.57 -6.51
C ILE A 200 -18.27 5.66 -5.66
N GLU A 201 -18.47 4.40 -6.09
CA GLU A 201 -19.34 3.43 -5.40
C GLU A 201 -19.03 3.28 -3.90
N PRO A 202 -17.77 3.06 -3.47
CA PRO A 202 -17.47 2.94 -2.03
C PRO A 202 -17.68 4.26 -1.28
N VAL A 203 -17.44 5.40 -1.94
CA VAL A 203 -17.59 6.74 -1.36
C VAL A 203 -19.05 6.99 -0.99
N GLN A 204 -19.98 6.68 -1.91
CA GLN A 204 -21.41 6.77 -1.67
C GLN A 204 -21.90 5.68 -0.71
N GLY A 205 -21.45 4.44 -0.90
CA GLY A 205 -21.87 3.29 -0.09
C GLY A 205 -21.51 3.44 1.39
N GLN A 206 -20.39 4.08 1.70
CA GLN A 206 -19.96 4.35 3.07
C GLN A 206 -20.31 5.76 3.55
N ARG A 207 -20.98 6.58 2.72
CA ARG A 207 -21.35 7.98 3.01
C ARG A 207 -20.16 8.85 3.41
N MET A 208 -19.03 8.68 2.71
CA MET A 208 -17.81 9.47 2.95
C MET A 208 -18.00 10.95 2.56
N ASP A 209 -18.94 11.22 1.65
CA ASP A 209 -19.32 12.58 1.26
C ASP A 209 -19.85 13.41 2.45
N GLU A 210 -20.42 12.74 3.46
CA GLU A 210 -20.87 13.40 4.69
C GLU A 210 -19.71 13.92 5.52
N GLU A 211 -18.60 13.17 5.57
CA GLU A 211 -17.39 13.62 6.24
C GLU A 211 -16.81 14.84 5.52
N LEU A 212 -16.72 14.79 4.19
CA LEU A 212 -16.22 15.91 3.39
C LEU A 212 -17.06 17.18 3.53
N ARG A 213 -18.39 17.07 3.71
CA ARG A 213 -19.28 18.22 3.92
C ARG A 213 -19.04 18.96 5.24
N ARG A 214 -18.32 18.35 6.18
CA ARG A 214 -17.93 19.00 7.44
C ARG A 214 -16.77 19.98 7.25
N LEU A 215 -16.06 19.92 6.13
CA LEU A 215 -14.98 20.85 5.81
C LEU A 215 -15.55 22.25 5.61
N GLN A 216 -15.06 23.20 6.39
CA GLN A 216 -15.46 24.59 6.31
C GLN A 216 -14.26 25.48 6.65
N ALA A 217 -14.07 26.54 5.88
CA ALA A 217 -13.06 27.55 6.15
C ALA A 217 -13.60 28.94 5.75
N PRO A 218 -13.22 30.03 6.45
CA PRO A 218 -13.70 31.38 6.19
C PRO A 218 -13.55 31.86 4.74
N LEU A 219 -12.42 31.54 4.11
CA LEU A 219 -12.13 31.90 2.72
C LEU A 219 -12.60 30.83 1.73
N GLY A 220 -13.09 29.68 2.20
CA GLY A 220 -13.67 28.62 1.39
C GLY A 220 -12.82 27.34 1.31
N VAL A 221 -13.40 26.34 0.64
CA VAL A 221 -12.78 25.05 0.35
C VAL A 221 -12.66 24.92 -1.16
N TYR A 222 -11.43 24.80 -1.66
CA TYR A 222 -11.15 24.75 -3.09
C TYR A 222 -10.41 23.49 -3.46
N SER A 223 -10.55 23.08 -4.72
CA SER A 223 -9.85 21.94 -5.29
C SER A 223 -9.25 22.32 -6.63
N CYS A 224 -8.02 21.87 -6.87
CA CYS A 224 -7.35 21.91 -8.15
C CYS A 224 -6.95 20.46 -8.49
N THR A 225 -7.89 19.72 -9.07
CA THR A 225 -7.76 18.30 -9.47
C THR A 225 -7.80 18.18 -10.98
#